data_AF-A0AAE9J8C2-F1
#
_entry.id   AF-A0AAE9J8C2-F1
#
_cell.length_a   1.000
_cell.length_b   1.000
_cell.length_c   1.000
_cell.angle_alpha   90.00
_cell.angle_beta   90.00
_cell.angle_gamma   90.00
#
_symmetry.space_group_name_H-M   'P 1'
#
loop_
_entity.id
_entity.type
_entity.pdbx_description
1 polymer ?
#
loop_
_entity_poly.entity_id
_entity_poly.type
_entity_poly.pdbx_seq_one_letter_code
_entity_poly.pdbx_strand_id
1 'polypeptide(L)'
;MAKSKRQLNTVSVKMTEAMENVISEQLSNFDFDGILKRAEAIDKDIKDGKYAIIPPLSDEEQRLLDAEIAKRAPSPEGVPEAHDFPLHEMVIELGLDQPAEGAEPEFYEDLKKKNAATVYKNMKEIPDSIARKYIPDLARRFVEFERRIKRIERTLWALPREDRSLEEDRFEILTELLDKAAQGLEIWEEHCQRKIPLGHRCVLEGELIHLIDSKFDLIDKICGEFDKLKGQKSDVDDERDMLRYEIRHCDMIFTEIHEKFLKSYLEMEW
;
A
#
# COMPACT_ATOMS: atom_id res chain seq x y z
N MET A 1 -19.35 40.25 58.88
CA MET A 1 -18.73 39.33 57.88
C MET A 1 -19.33 37.92 57.84
N ALA A 2 -20.03 37.41 58.88
CA ALA A 2 -20.55 36.04 58.88
C ALA A 2 -21.80 35.78 57.99
N LYS A 3 -22.67 36.78 57.76
CA LYS A 3 -23.88 36.62 56.91
C LYS A 3 -23.57 36.49 55.41
N SER A 4 -22.51 37.13 54.93
CA SER A 4 -22.12 37.13 53.51
C SER A 4 -21.52 35.78 53.07
N LYS A 5 -20.72 35.12 53.93
CA LYS A 5 -20.17 33.77 53.64
C LYS A 5 -21.25 32.68 53.57
N ARG A 6 -22.31 32.75 54.39
CA ARG A 6 -23.43 31.80 54.32
C ARG A 6 -24.24 31.95 53.02
N GLN A 7 -24.50 33.18 52.57
CA GLN A 7 -25.21 33.40 51.30
C GLN A 7 -24.37 32.94 50.09
N LEU A 8 -23.07 33.20 50.07
CA LEU A 8 -22.16 32.73 49.00
C LEU A 8 -22.07 31.20 48.92
N ASN A 9 -21.96 30.49 50.06
CA ASN A 9 -21.96 29.03 50.05
C ASN A 9 -23.29 28.44 49.59
N THR A 10 -24.42 29.06 49.91
CA THR A 10 -25.74 28.55 49.49
C THR A 10 -25.98 28.75 47.98
N VAL A 11 -25.42 29.81 47.39
CA VAL A 11 -25.48 30.06 45.94
C VAL A 11 -24.54 29.11 45.19
N SER A 12 -23.33 28.87 45.71
CA SER A 12 -22.36 27.93 45.12
C SER A 12 -22.90 26.51 45.07
N VAL A 13 -23.52 26.02 46.15
CA VAL A 13 -24.09 24.66 46.22
C VAL A 13 -25.28 24.50 45.27
N LYS A 14 -26.14 25.51 45.16
CA LYS A 14 -27.27 25.51 44.21
C LYS A 14 -26.83 25.56 42.75
N MET A 15 -25.72 26.24 42.43
CA MET A 15 -25.16 26.24 41.08
C MET A 15 -24.55 24.89 40.72
N THR A 16 -23.86 24.21 41.64
CA THR A 16 -23.33 22.86 41.41
C THR A 16 -24.44 21.83 41.24
N GLU A 17 -25.49 21.86 42.09
CA GLU A 17 -26.64 20.97 41.94
C GLU A 17 -27.41 21.22 40.63
N ALA A 18 -27.55 22.48 40.21
CA ALA A 18 -28.17 22.81 38.93
C ALA A 18 -27.32 22.32 37.74
N MET A 19 -26.00 22.42 37.82
CA MET A 19 -25.09 22.00 36.76
C MET A 19 -24.99 20.46 36.66
N GLU A 20 -24.99 19.75 37.80
CA GLU A 20 -25.07 18.29 37.87
C GLU A 20 -26.40 17.77 37.31
N ASN A 21 -27.52 18.43 37.62
CA ASN A 21 -28.83 18.07 37.06
C ASN A 21 -28.90 18.29 35.55
N VAL A 22 -28.32 19.38 35.02
CA VAL A 22 -28.26 19.63 33.57
C VAL A 22 -27.37 18.60 32.86
N ILE A 23 -26.22 18.26 33.42
CA ILE A 23 -25.33 17.23 32.87
C ILE A 23 -26.00 15.84 32.94
N SER A 24 -26.71 15.55 34.04
CA SER A 24 -27.46 14.30 34.21
C SER A 24 -28.65 14.20 33.25
N GLU A 25 -29.39 15.29 33.01
CA GLU A 25 -30.44 15.35 31.98
C GLU A 25 -29.86 15.18 30.57
N GLN A 26 -28.74 15.84 30.26
CA GLN A 26 -28.07 15.69 28.97
C GLN A 26 -27.57 14.26 28.74
N LEU A 27 -26.95 13.62 29.74
CA LEU A 27 -26.49 12.23 29.66
C LEU A 27 -27.65 11.23 29.62
N SER A 28 -28.78 11.52 30.28
CA SER A 28 -29.98 10.67 30.23
C SER A 28 -30.70 10.66 28.88
N ASN A 29 -30.48 11.70 28.07
CA ASN A 29 -30.99 11.81 26.70
C ASN A 29 -29.99 11.34 25.63
N PHE A 30 -28.79 10.91 26.03
CA PHE A 30 -27.82 10.32 25.12
C PHE A 30 -28.19 8.85 24.87
N ASP A 31 -28.47 8.52 23.61
CA ASP A 31 -28.75 7.16 23.15
C ASP A 31 -27.47 6.31 23.12
N PHE A 32 -26.95 6.00 24.30
CA PHE A 32 -25.75 5.16 24.46
C PHE A 32 -25.94 3.79 23.83
N ASP A 33 -27.14 3.23 23.91
CA ASP A 33 -27.46 1.89 23.41
C ASP A 33 -27.50 1.86 21.87
N GLY A 34 -28.03 2.90 21.24
CA GLY A 34 -27.97 3.08 19.78
C GLY A 34 -26.58 3.42 19.26
N ILE A 35 -25.76 4.14 20.03
CA ILE A 35 -24.35 4.38 19.72
C ILE A 35 -23.54 3.07 19.82
N LEU A 36 -23.75 2.28 20.87
CA LEU A 36 -23.07 1.00 21.06
C LEU A 36 -23.41 0.03 19.92
N LYS A 37 -24.69 -0.09 19.55
CA LYS A 37 -25.14 -0.94 18.43
C LYS A 37 -24.57 -0.48 17.09
N ARG A 38 -24.43 0.82 16.87
CA ARG A 38 -23.75 1.34 15.66
C ARG A 38 -22.25 1.05 15.69
N ALA A 39 -21.60 1.21 16.83
CA ALA A 39 -20.18 0.88 16.99
C ALA A 39 -19.94 -0.62 16.77
N GLU A 40 -20.78 -1.50 17.32
CA GLU A 40 -20.72 -2.95 17.08
C GLU A 40 -21.00 -3.31 15.61
N ALA A 41 -21.94 -2.64 14.95
CA ALA A 41 -22.20 -2.84 13.53
C ALA A 41 -21.04 -2.38 12.64
N ILE A 42 -20.40 -1.25 12.98
CA ILE A 42 -19.20 -0.75 12.30
C ILE A 42 -18.04 -1.71 12.55
N ASP A 43 -17.84 -2.18 13.78
CA ASP A 43 -16.76 -3.11 14.14
C ASP A 43 -16.94 -4.46 13.43
N LYS A 44 -18.18 -4.90 13.27
CA LYS A 44 -18.52 -6.06 12.44
C LYS A 44 -18.25 -5.80 10.96
N ASP A 45 -18.68 -4.67 10.42
CA ASP A 45 -18.43 -4.31 9.02
C ASP A 45 -16.92 -4.14 8.72
N ILE A 46 -16.11 -3.67 9.68
CA ILE A 46 -14.64 -3.63 9.60
C ILE A 46 -14.07 -5.06 9.56
N LYS A 47 -14.53 -5.95 10.46
CA LYS A 47 -14.11 -7.37 10.46
C LYS A 47 -14.54 -8.12 9.20
N ASP A 48 -15.67 -7.75 8.62
CA ASP A 48 -16.20 -8.29 7.37
C ASP A 48 -15.53 -7.63 6.13
N GLY A 49 -14.55 -6.73 6.32
CA GLY A 49 -13.76 -6.12 5.25
C GLY A 49 -14.50 -5.07 4.40
N LYS A 50 -15.70 -4.63 4.79
CA LYS A 50 -16.50 -3.67 3.99
C LYS A 50 -15.83 -2.31 3.77
N TYR A 51 -14.92 -1.94 4.66
CA TYR A 51 -14.20 -0.66 4.60
C TYR A 51 -12.75 -0.82 4.14
N ALA A 52 -12.33 -2.02 3.74
CA ALA A 52 -10.98 -2.27 3.25
C ALA A 52 -10.72 -1.41 2.01
N ILE A 53 -9.62 -0.66 2.04
CA ILE A 53 -9.21 0.18 0.91
C ILE A 53 -8.65 -0.66 -0.24
N ILE A 54 -8.18 -1.87 0.09
CA ILE A 54 -7.70 -2.85 -0.88
C ILE A 54 -8.89 -3.63 -1.42
N PRO A 55 -9.20 -3.53 -2.72
CA PRO A 55 -10.32 -4.26 -3.29
C PRO A 55 -10.02 -5.76 -3.25
N PRO A 56 -11.01 -6.64 -2.96
CA PRO A 56 -10.82 -8.08 -3.10
C PRO A 56 -10.48 -8.46 -4.55
N LEU A 57 -10.07 -9.71 -4.78
CA LEU A 57 -9.95 -10.25 -6.14
C LEU A 57 -11.32 -10.19 -6.82
N SER A 58 -11.35 -9.84 -8.11
CA SER A 58 -12.58 -9.94 -8.90
C SER A 58 -13.00 -11.40 -9.09
N ASP A 59 -14.29 -11.65 -9.36
CA ASP A 59 -14.81 -13.01 -9.59
C ASP A 59 -14.01 -13.77 -10.66
N GLU A 60 -13.57 -13.07 -11.72
CA GLU A 60 -12.76 -13.68 -12.78
C GLU A 60 -11.32 -13.95 -12.32
N GLU A 61 -10.71 -13.05 -11.56
CA GLU A 61 -9.38 -13.29 -10.98
C GLU A 61 -9.41 -14.46 -10.00
N GLN A 62 -10.44 -14.54 -9.16
CA GLN A 62 -10.65 -15.65 -8.23
C GLN A 62 -10.86 -16.97 -8.98
N ARG A 63 -11.70 -16.98 -10.03
CA ARG A 63 -11.92 -18.18 -10.85
C ARG A 63 -10.64 -18.68 -11.51
N LEU A 64 -9.84 -17.77 -12.05
CA LEU A 64 -8.54 -18.10 -12.67
C LEU A 64 -7.55 -18.62 -11.63
N LEU A 65 -7.55 -18.03 -10.42
CA LEU A 65 -6.73 -18.48 -9.30
C LEU A 65 -7.11 -19.90 -8.88
N ASP A 66 -8.40 -20.15 -8.62
CA ASP A 66 -8.91 -21.46 -8.20
C ASP A 66 -8.59 -22.54 -9.24
N ALA A 67 -8.73 -22.21 -10.53
CA ALA A 67 -8.39 -23.11 -11.62
C ALA A 67 -6.89 -23.43 -11.69
N GLU A 68 -6.03 -22.51 -11.27
CA GLU A 68 -4.59 -22.73 -11.20
C GLU A 68 -4.20 -23.52 -9.95
N ILE A 69 -4.77 -23.21 -8.78
CA ILE A 69 -4.61 -23.98 -7.53
C ILE A 69 -5.00 -25.44 -7.76
N ALA A 70 -6.11 -25.71 -8.46
CA ALA A 70 -6.56 -27.06 -8.75
C ALA A 70 -5.58 -27.90 -9.59
N LYS A 71 -4.64 -27.26 -10.32
CA LYS A 71 -3.59 -27.95 -11.08
C LYS A 71 -2.32 -28.22 -10.25
N ARG A 72 -2.18 -27.59 -9.09
CA ARG A 72 -0.98 -27.70 -8.24
C ARG A 72 -0.99 -29.01 -7.45
N ALA A 73 0.20 -29.57 -7.26
CA ALA A 73 0.37 -30.68 -6.31
C ALA A 73 0.21 -30.13 -4.88
N PRO A 74 -0.38 -30.90 -3.95
CA PRO A 74 -0.51 -30.48 -2.56
C PRO A 74 0.88 -30.29 -1.92
N SER A 75 0.98 -29.32 -1.02
CA SER A 75 2.21 -29.03 -0.28
C SER A 75 2.68 -30.27 0.51
N PRO A 76 3.99 -30.57 0.54
CA PRO A 76 4.53 -31.65 1.37
C PRO A 76 4.19 -31.46 2.85
N GLU A 77 4.00 -32.56 3.57
CA GLU A 77 3.63 -32.57 4.98
C GLU A 77 4.67 -31.82 5.84
N GLY A 78 4.23 -30.82 6.61
CA GLY A 78 5.10 -30.00 7.46
C GLY A 78 5.68 -28.73 6.80
N VAL A 79 5.39 -28.49 5.52
CA VAL A 79 5.72 -27.21 4.85
C VAL A 79 4.53 -26.26 5.01
N PRO A 80 4.72 -25.03 5.51
CA PRO A 80 3.66 -24.02 5.55
C PRO A 80 3.04 -23.80 4.17
N GLU A 81 1.74 -23.58 4.13
CA GLU A 81 1.04 -23.30 2.87
C GLU A 81 1.56 -21.98 2.28
N ALA A 82 1.98 -22.02 1.01
CA ALA A 82 2.43 -20.82 0.32
C ALA A 82 1.21 -20.02 -0.11
N HIS A 83 1.07 -18.81 0.44
CA HIS A 83 -0.01 -17.90 0.09
C HIS A 83 0.14 -17.41 -1.35
N ASP A 84 -0.98 -17.30 -2.06
CA ASP A 84 -0.96 -16.81 -3.44
C ASP A 84 -0.71 -15.30 -3.52
N PHE A 85 -1.12 -14.55 -2.50
CA PHE A 85 -0.95 -13.09 -2.42
C PHE A 85 -0.41 -12.72 -1.03
N PRO A 86 0.85 -13.08 -0.71
CA PRO A 86 1.44 -12.88 0.61
C PRO A 86 1.40 -11.42 1.08
N LEU A 87 1.56 -10.43 0.18
CA LEU A 87 1.50 -9.02 0.55
C LEU A 87 0.09 -8.58 0.93
N HIS A 88 -0.93 -9.12 0.25
CA HIS A 88 -2.32 -8.83 0.58
C HIS A 88 -2.65 -9.27 2.00
N GLU A 89 -2.21 -10.46 2.39
CA GLU A 89 -2.42 -10.98 3.74
C GLU A 89 -1.64 -10.21 4.79
N MET A 90 -0.36 -9.92 4.53
CA MET A 90 0.47 -9.09 5.41
C MET A 90 -0.20 -7.73 5.69
N VAL A 91 -0.79 -7.10 4.68
CA VAL A 91 -1.48 -5.82 4.86
C VAL A 91 -2.66 -5.94 5.82
N ILE A 92 -3.46 -7.00 5.69
CA ILE A 92 -4.61 -7.26 6.57
C ILE A 92 -4.12 -7.52 8.00
N GLU A 93 -3.08 -8.35 8.17
CA GLU A 93 -2.49 -8.67 9.48
C GLU A 93 -1.94 -7.44 10.20
N LEU A 94 -1.30 -6.55 9.45
CA LEU A 94 -0.76 -5.29 9.97
C LEU A 94 -1.81 -4.17 10.07
N GLY A 95 -3.05 -4.41 9.61
CA GLY A 95 -4.13 -3.42 9.59
C GLY A 95 -3.84 -2.20 8.71
N LEU A 96 -3.02 -2.36 7.67
CA LEU A 96 -2.61 -1.26 6.78
C LEU A 96 -3.70 -0.89 5.77
N ASP A 97 -4.72 -1.73 5.58
CA ASP A 97 -5.87 -1.50 4.69
C ASP A 97 -6.99 -0.69 5.35
N GLN A 98 -6.91 -0.47 6.66
CA GLN A 98 -7.94 0.23 7.42
C GLN A 98 -7.91 1.74 7.12
N PRO A 99 -9.06 2.36 6.79
CA PRO A 99 -9.13 3.79 6.62
C PRO A 99 -8.74 4.49 7.93
N ALA A 100 -7.97 5.56 7.83
CA ALA A 100 -7.62 6.33 9.01
C ALA A 100 -8.87 6.99 9.61
N GLU A 101 -8.90 7.12 10.94
CA GLU A 101 -10.01 7.73 11.65
C GLU A 101 -10.34 9.14 11.08
N GLY A 102 -11.61 9.37 10.72
CA GLY A 102 -12.06 10.62 10.11
C GLY A 102 -11.67 10.82 8.65
N ALA A 103 -11.14 9.80 7.96
CA ALA A 103 -10.93 9.84 6.51
C ALA A 103 -12.21 9.48 5.75
N GLU A 104 -12.71 10.41 4.94
CA GLU A 104 -13.82 10.15 4.01
C GLU A 104 -13.38 9.18 2.89
N PRO A 105 -14.24 8.25 2.44
CA PRO A 105 -13.91 7.34 1.33
C PRO A 105 -13.46 8.05 0.05
N GLU A 106 -14.05 9.22 -0.26
CA GLU A 106 -13.71 10.05 -1.42
C GLU A 106 -12.23 10.46 -1.46
N PHE A 107 -11.60 10.61 -0.29
CA PHE A 107 -10.18 10.94 -0.20
C PHE A 107 -9.31 9.86 -0.87
N TYR A 108 -9.60 8.59 -0.60
CA TYR A 108 -8.85 7.48 -1.17
C TYR A 108 -9.14 7.30 -2.66
N GLU A 109 -10.39 7.52 -3.09
CA GLU A 109 -10.75 7.53 -4.51
C GLU A 109 -10.03 8.63 -5.32
N ASP A 110 -9.79 9.79 -4.70
CA ASP A 110 -9.02 10.85 -5.32
C ASP A 110 -7.51 10.56 -5.33
N LEU A 111 -6.99 9.89 -4.30
CA LEU A 111 -5.60 9.45 -4.29
C LEU A 111 -5.30 8.45 -5.40
N LYS A 112 -6.20 7.49 -5.67
CA LYS A 112 -6.07 6.51 -6.76
C LYS A 112 -5.76 7.14 -8.12
N LYS A 113 -6.29 8.34 -8.38
CA LYS A 113 -6.12 9.06 -9.67
C LYS A 113 -4.81 9.86 -9.76
N LYS A 114 -4.05 9.96 -8.67
CA LYS A 114 -2.84 10.78 -8.60
C LYS A 114 -1.59 9.91 -8.67
N ASN A 115 -0.53 10.49 -9.23
CA ASN A 115 0.79 9.88 -9.25
C ASN A 115 1.42 9.90 -7.85
N ALA A 116 1.91 8.76 -7.39
CA ALA A 116 2.49 8.63 -6.04
C ALA A 116 3.71 9.56 -5.84
N ALA A 117 4.59 9.65 -6.84
CA ALA A 117 5.79 10.48 -6.76
C ALA A 117 5.48 11.95 -6.50
N THR A 118 4.33 12.45 -6.94
CA THR A 118 3.95 13.86 -6.72
C THR A 118 3.17 14.07 -5.43
N VAL A 119 2.32 13.11 -5.05
CA VAL A 119 1.54 13.18 -3.81
C VAL A 119 2.44 13.16 -2.59
N TYR A 120 3.41 12.24 -2.56
CA TYR A 120 4.18 11.97 -1.35
C TYR A 120 5.49 12.75 -1.23
N LYS A 121 5.96 13.39 -2.31
CA LYS A 121 7.29 14.04 -2.40
C LYS A 121 7.65 14.93 -1.21
N ASN A 122 6.68 15.71 -0.73
CA ASN A 122 6.89 16.73 0.30
C ASN A 122 6.37 16.30 1.67
N MET A 123 6.19 14.99 1.89
CA MET A 123 5.63 14.48 3.14
C MET A 123 6.65 14.27 4.26
N LYS A 124 7.96 14.43 3.97
CA LYS A 124 9.05 14.17 4.92
C LYS A 124 8.77 14.81 6.29
N GLU A 125 8.53 16.11 6.30
CA GLU A 125 8.37 16.90 7.53
C GLU A 125 6.93 16.89 8.08
N ILE A 126 6.05 16.04 7.55
CA ILE A 126 4.66 15.95 7.99
C ILE A 126 4.56 15.08 9.25
N PRO A 127 3.89 15.57 10.32
CA PRO A 127 3.71 14.79 11.55
C PRO A 127 3.01 13.45 11.31
N ASP A 128 3.40 12.43 12.08
CA ASP A 128 2.82 11.08 12.01
C ASP A 128 1.29 11.05 12.16
N SER A 129 0.72 11.95 12.96
CA SER A 129 -0.73 12.08 13.13
C SER A 129 -1.47 12.42 11.83
N ILE A 130 -0.80 13.09 10.90
CA ILE A 130 -1.33 13.46 9.59
C ILE A 130 -0.90 12.42 8.54
N ALA A 131 0.37 12.03 8.54
CA ALA A 131 0.94 11.10 7.56
C ALA A 131 0.27 9.71 7.62
N ARG A 132 -0.18 9.27 8.80
CA ARG A 132 -0.92 8.01 8.97
C ARG A 132 -2.10 7.85 8.02
N LYS A 133 -2.78 8.94 7.65
CA LYS A 133 -3.93 8.93 6.74
C LYS A 133 -3.60 8.38 5.34
N TYR A 134 -2.34 8.44 4.94
CA TYR A 134 -1.88 8.08 3.61
C TYR A 134 -1.35 6.64 3.50
N ILE A 135 -1.01 6.00 4.62
CA ILE A 135 -0.46 4.64 4.66
C ILE A 135 -1.37 3.62 3.95
N PRO A 136 -2.71 3.69 4.10
CA PRO A 136 -3.56 2.74 3.39
C PRO A 136 -3.57 2.88 1.86
N ASP A 137 -3.36 4.09 1.32
CA ASP A 137 -3.22 4.22 -0.14
C ASP A 137 -1.89 3.64 -0.63
N LEU A 138 -0.81 3.81 0.13
CA LEU A 138 0.49 3.21 -0.18
C LEU A 138 0.37 1.68 -0.20
N ALA A 139 -0.17 1.08 0.87
CA ALA A 139 -0.36 -0.36 0.97
C ALA A 139 -1.22 -0.93 -0.17
N ARG A 140 -2.31 -0.25 -0.52
CA ARG A 140 -3.15 -0.61 -1.68
C ARG A 140 -2.35 -0.70 -2.97
N ARG A 141 -1.49 0.30 -3.25
CA ARG A 141 -0.67 0.34 -4.49
C ARG A 141 0.30 -0.83 -4.56
N PHE A 142 0.92 -1.21 -3.44
CA PHE A 142 1.81 -2.36 -3.40
C PHE A 142 1.08 -3.69 -3.63
N VAL A 143 -0.11 -3.87 -3.07
CA VAL A 143 -0.93 -5.07 -3.36
C VAL A 143 -1.38 -5.10 -4.82
N GLU A 144 -1.67 -3.95 -5.42
CA GLU A 144 -1.96 -3.87 -6.86
C GLU A 144 -0.75 -4.26 -7.73
N PHE A 145 0.47 -3.96 -7.29
CA PHE A 145 1.68 -4.43 -7.97
C PHE A 145 1.84 -5.94 -7.91
N GLU A 146 1.58 -6.58 -6.76
CA GLU A 146 1.60 -8.05 -6.64
C GLU A 146 0.66 -8.71 -7.67
N ARG A 147 -0.54 -8.14 -7.86
CA ARG A 147 -1.48 -8.58 -8.90
C ARG A 147 -0.98 -8.30 -10.31
N ARG A 148 -0.33 -7.15 -10.52
CA ARG A 148 0.21 -6.74 -11.82
C ARG A 148 1.38 -7.62 -12.24
N ILE A 149 2.26 -8.03 -11.34
CA ILE A 149 3.37 -8.97 -11.60
C ILE A 149 2.83 -10.23 -12.28
N LYS A 150 1.83 -10.90 -11.69
CA LYS A 150 1.22 -12.11 -12.26
C LYS A 150 0.63 -11.91 -13.66
N ARG A 151 0.19 -10.69 -14.00
CA ARG A 151 -0.25 -10.37 -15.38
C ARG A 151 0.94 -10.21 -16.31
N ILE A 152 1.95 -9.45 -15.90
CA ILE A 152 3.16 -9.21 -16.69
C ILE A 152 3.91 -10.52 -16.96
N GLU A 153 4.08 -11.38 -15.96
CA GLU A 153 4.69 -12.71 -16.11
C GLU A 153 3.98 -13.51 -17.21
N ARG A 154 2.65 -13.60 -17.14
CA ARG A 154 1.86 -14.31 -18.18
C ARG A 154 2.07 -13.71 -19.56
N THR A 155 2.11 -12.39 -19.67
CA THR A 155 2.36 -11.69 -20.94
C THR A 155 3.75 -12.02 -21.49
N LEU A 156 4.79 -11.91 -20.65
CA LEU A 156 6.18 -12.23 -21.01
C LEU A 156 6.31 -13.68 -21.49
N TRP A 157 5.75 -14.63 -20.73
CA TRP A 157 5.83 -16.05 -21.08
C TRP A 157 5.14 -16.39 -22.40
N ALA A 158 4.11 -15.62 -22.78
CA ALA A 158 3.38 -15.78 -24.04
C ALA A 158 4.12 -15.20 -25.27
N LEU A 159 5.21 -14.46 -25.09
CA LEU A 159 5.94 -13.84 -26.21
C LEU A 159 6.55 -14.89 -27.15
N PRO A 160 6.41 -14.72 -28.48
CA PRO A 160 6.98 -15.64 -29.46
C PRO A 160 8.51 -15.52 -29.46
N ARG A 161 9.21 -16.63 -29.20
CA ARG A 161 10.68 -16.68 -29.18
C ARG A 161 11.19 -18.04 -29.67
N GLU A 162 12.30 -18.01 -30.39
CA GLU A 162 13.01 -19.21 -30.86
C GLU A 162 14.27 -19.40 -29.99
N ASP A 163 14.69 -20.65 -29.79
CA ASP A 163 15.90 -20.97 -29.02
C ASP A 163 17.13 -20.29 -29.64
N ARG A 164 17.90 -19.59 -28.81
CA ARG A 164 19.09 -18.79 -29.13
C ARG A 164 18.82 -17.62 -30.08
N SER A 165 17.61 -17.08 -30.07
CA SER A 165 17.25 -15.91 -30.88
C SER A 165 17.45 -14.59 -30.13
N LEU A 166 17.42 -13.47 -30.85
CA LEU A 166 17.47 -12.14 -30.22
C LEU A 166 16.22 -11.87 -29.38
N GLU A 167 15.09 -12.48 -29.75
CA GLU A 167 13.84 -12.43 -29.01
C GLU A 167 13.93 -13.18 -27.67
N GLU A 168 14.64 -14.31 -27.61
CA GLU A 168 14.91 -14.98 -26.33
C GLU A 168 15.73 -14.10 -25.39
N ASP A 169 16.82 -13.50 -25.87
CA ASP A 169 17.66 -12.57 -25.10
C ASP A 169 16.87 -11.35 -24.60
N ARG A 170 16.00 -10.76 -25.44
CA ARG A 170 15.08 -9.69 -25.03
C ARG A 170 14.12 -10.14 -23.93
N PHE A 171 13.56 -11.34 -24.07
CA PHE A 171 12.68 -11.93 -23.05
C PHE A 171 13.41 -12.13 -21.72
N GLU A 172 14.65 -12.62 -21.75
CA GLU A 172 15.49 -12.79 -20.55
C GLU A 172 15.73 -11.45 -19.85
N ILE A 173 16.14 -10.41 -20.58
CA ILE A 173 16.39 -9.09 -20.00
C ILE A 173 15.10 -8.45 -19.45
N LEU A 174 13.96 -8.61 -20.12
CA LEU A 174 12.67 -8.12 -19.62
C LEU A 174 12.24 -8.83 -18.33
N THR A 175 12.51 -10.13 -18.24
CA THR A 175 12.25 -10.92 -17.03
C THR A 175 13.17 -10.47 -15.89
N GLU A 176 14.45 -10.24 -16.18
CA GLU A 176 15.40 -9.66 -15.20
C GLU A 176 14.94 -8.27 -14.73
N LEU A 177 14.42 -7.43 -15.63
CA LEU A 177 13.88 -6.11 -15.27
C LEU A 177 12.63 -6.24 -14.37
N LEU A 178 11.75 -7.21 -14.64
CA LEU A 178 10.59 -7.49 -13.80
C LEU A 178 11.03 -7.92 -12.39
N ASP A 179 11.94 -8.89 -12.29
CA ASP A 179 12.49 -9.36 -11.02
C ASP A 179 13.13 -8.21 -10.24
N LYS A 180 13.89 -7.36 -10.93
CA LYS A 180 14.51 -6.17 -10.34
C LYS A 180 13.49 -5.16 -9.84
N ALA A 181 12.45 -4.87 -10.61
CA ALA A 181 11.37 -3.99 -10.15
C ALA A 181 10.63 -4.60 -8.94
N ALA A 182 10.42 -5.92 -8.93
CA ALA A 182 9.74 -6.63 -7.85
C ALA A 182 10.51 -6.59 -6.51
N GLN A 183 11.85 -6.42 -6.51
CA GLN A 183 12.63 -6.20 -5.28
C GLN A 183 12.15 -4.98 -4.47
N GLY A 184 11.52 -4.00 -5.13
CA GLY A 184 10.90 -2.87 -4.44
C GLY A 184 9.77 -3.28 -3.47
N LEU A 185 9.13 -4.44 -3.69
CA LEU A 185 8.14 -5.01 -2.78
C LEU A 185 8.78 -5.55 -1.49
N GLU A 186 9.94 -6.19 -1.61
CA GLU A 186 10.72 -6.68 -0.46
C GLU A 186 11.23 -5.52 0.41
N ILE A 187 11.69 -4.44 -0.23
CA ILE A 187 12.09 -3.21 0.47
C ILE A 187 10.90 -2.60 1.21
N TRP A 188 9.71 -2.59 0.58
CA TRP A 188 8.50 -2.10 1.23
C TRP A 188 8.07 -2.96 2.43
N GLU A 189 8.21 -4.29 2.35
CA GLU A 189 7.99 -5.18 3.49
C GLU A 189 8.90 -4.81 4.67
N GLU A 190 10.19 -4.54 4.40
CA GLU A 190 11.12 -4.05 5.43
C GLU A 190 10.64 -2.72 6.06
N HIS A 191 10.17 -1.78 5.23
CA HIS A 191 9.61 -0.51 5.72
C HIS A 191 8.37 -0.70 6.59
N CYS A 192 7.55 -1.72 6.32
CA CYS A 192 6.37 -2.04 7.13
C CYS A 192 6.75 -2.54 8.53
N GLN A 193 7.84 -3.31 8.63
CA GLN A 193 8.26 -3.97 9.87
C GLN A 193 9.12 -3.08 10.76
N ARG A 194 9.78 -2.06 10.19
CA ARG A 194 10.71 -1.18 10.91
C ARG A 194 10.11 0.18 11.22
N LYS A 195 10.42 0.71 12.40
CA LYS A 195 9.88 1.98 12.87
C LYS A 195 10.72 3.16 12.38
N ILE A 196 10.20 3.89 11.40
CA ILE A 196 10.69 5.21 10.96
C ILE A 196 9.53 6.22 11.00
N PRO A 197 9.80 7.55 10.97
CA PRO A 197 8.73 8.55 10.88
C PRO A 197 7.81 8.29 9.67
N LEU A 198 6.50 8.43 9.84
CA LEU A 198 5.53 8.09 8.79
C LEU A 198 5.62 9.05 7.60
N GLY A 199 5.96 10.31 7.84
CA GLY A 199 6.22 11.29 6.77
C GLY A 199 7.39 10.85 5.88
N HIS A 200 8.47 10.35 6.49
CA HIS A 200 9.64 9.80 5.81
C HIS A 200 9.26 8.54 5.01
N ARG A 201 8.51 7.63 5.66
CA ARG A 201 7.98 6.41 5.03
C ARG A 201 7.16 6.73 3.77
N CYS A 202 6.28 7.72 3.84
CA CYS A 202 5.47 8.13 2.68
C CYS A 202 6.32 8.56 1.49
N VAL A 203 7.39 9.34 1.73
CA VAL A 203 8.30 9.78 0.66
C VAL A 203 9.01 8.59 0.02
N LEU A 204 9.60 7.71 0.83
CA LEU A 204 10.35 6.55 0.34
C LEU A 204 9.47 5.57 -0.42
N GLU A 205 8.29 5.25 0.13
CA GLU A 205 7.33 4.36 -0.51
C GLU A 205 6.74 4.99 -1.78
N GLY A 206 6.55 6.31 -1.82
CA GLY A 206 6.17 7.02 -3.03
C GLY A 206 7.23 6.94 -4.15
N GLU A 207 8.51 7.02 -3.79
CA GLU A 207 9.63 6.82 -4.73
C GLU A 207 9.68 5.37 -5.23
N LEU A 208 9.53 4.37 -4.35
CA LEU A 208 9.44 2.95 -4.73
C LEU A 208 8.28 2.69 -5.69
N ILE A 209 7.08 3.17 -5.35
CA ILE A 209 5.89 3.00 -6.19
C ILE A 209 6.13 3.59 -7.57
N HIS A 210 6.71 4.79 -7.65
CA HIS A 210 6.99 5.42 -8.93
C HIS A 210 7.95 4.60 -9.79
N LEU A 211 9.03 4.10 -9.18
CA LEU A 211 10.01 3.28 -9.86
C LEU A 211 9.35 2.01 -10.41
N ILE A 212 8.67 1.24 -9.56
CA ILE A 212 8.00 -0.02 -9.92
C ILE A 212 7.01 0.21 -11.05
N ASP A 213 6.11 1.20 -10.91
CA ASP A 213 5.09 1.51 -11.90
C ASP A 213 5.71 1.86 -13.25
N SER A 214 6.78 2.67 -13.26
CA SER A 214 7.49 3.04 -14.48
C SER A 214 8.12 1.85 -15.20
N LYS A 215 8.65 0.87 -14.46
CA LYS A 215 9.25 -0.33 -15.06
C LYS A 215 8.18 -1.28 -15.59
N PHE A 216 7.08 -1.43 -14.86
CA PHE A 216 5.96 -2.24 -15.32
C PHE A 216 5.34 -1.65 -16.59
N ASP A 217 5.15 -0.32 -16.66
CA ASP A 217 4.67 0.37 -17.85
C ASP A 217 5.61 0.18 -19.05
N LEU A 218 6.93 0.24 -18.80
CA LEU A 218 7.94 -0.01 -19.83
C LEU A 218 7.86 -1.44 -20.36
N ILE A 219 7.78 -2.43 -19.46
CA ILE A 219 7.67 -3.84 -19.84
C ILE A 219 6.39 -4.07 -20.65
N ASP A 220 5.23 -3.58 -20.18
CA ASP A 220 3.95 -3.72 -20.88
C ASP A 220 4.02 -3.09 -22.28
N LYS A 221 4.63 -1.91 -22.40
CA LYS A 221 4.84 -1.25 -23.69
C LYS A 221 5.69 -2.10 -24.64
N ILE A 222 6.83 -2.59 -24.18
CA ILE A 222 7.74 -3.40 -25.01
C ILE A 222 7.07 -4.72 -25.41
N CYS A 223 6.37 -5.39 -24.48
CA CYS A 223 5.63 -6.61 -24.77
C CYS A 223 4.55 -6.38 -25.84
N GLY A 224 3.79 -5.27 -25.74
CA GLY A 224 2.77 -4.90 -26.72
C GLY A 224 3.33 -4.58 -28.12
N GLU A 225 4.62 -4.28 -28.21
CA GLU A 225 5.31 -3.91 -29.44
C GLU A 225 6.41 -4.92 -29.83
N PHE A 226 6.42 -6.10 -29.21
CA PHE A 226 7.56 -7.02 -29.23
C PHE A 226 7.97 -7.44 -30.65
N ASP A 227 6.98 -7.76 -31.50
CA ASP A 227 7.20 -8.19 -32.88
C ASP A 227 7.66 -7.06 -33.82
N LYS A 228 7.53 -5.78 -33.44
CA LYS A 228 7.86 -4.64 -34.33
C LYS A 228 9.34 -4.59 -34.70
N LEU A 229 10.21 -5.10 -33.84
CA LEU A 229 11.66 -5.11 -34.03
C LEU A 229 12.17 -6.38 -34.71
N LYS A 230 11.28 -7.28 -35.16
CA LYS A 230 11.67 -8.53 -35.80
C LYS A 230 12.50 -8.26 -37.06
N GLY A 231 13.71 -8.84 -37.09
CA GLY A 231 14.67 -8.64 -38.18
C GLY A 231 15.41 -7.29 -38.18
N GLN A 232 15.14 -6.42 -37.21
CA GLN A 232 15.78 -5.10 -37.07
C GLN A 232 16.87 -5.16 -35.99
N LYS A 233 18.00 -5.79 -36.32
CA LYS A 233 19.06 -6.08 -35.35
C LYS A 233 19.58 -4.84 -34.60
N SER A 234 19.78 -3.72 -35.29
CA SER A 234 20.30 -2.49 -34.66
C SER A 234 19.35 -1.97 -33.59
N ASP A 235 18.05 -1.92 -33.88
CA ASP A 235 17.04 -1.41 -32.96
C ASP A 235 16.84 -2.35 -31.77
N VAL A 236 17.00 -3.68 -31.98
CA VAL A 236 17.03 -4.66 -30.90
C VAL A 236 18.23 -4.45 -29.97
N ASP A 237 19.42 -4.20 -30.53
CA ASP A 237 20.61 -3.96 -29.73
C ASP A 237 20.47 -2.67 -28.89
N ASP A 238 19.89 -1.61 -29.45
CA ASP A 238 19.60 -0.36 -28.72
C ASP A 238 18.58 -0.57 -27.59
N GLU A 239 17.50 -1.33 -27.83
CA GLU A 239 16.51 -1.67 -26.80
C GLU A 239 17.13 -2.48 -25.66
N ARG A 240 17.97 -3.48 -25.99
CA ARG A 240 18.67 -4.31 -24.99
C ARG A 240 19.59 -3.48 -24.11
N ASP A 241 20.34 -2.55 -24.69
CA ASP A 241 21.20 -1.67 -23.92
C ASP A 241 20.39 -0.74 -23.03
N MET A 242 19.31 -0.15 -23.54
CA MET A 242 18.37 0.65 -22.75
C MET A 242 17.79 -0.14 -21.58
N LEU A 243 17.32 -1.37 -21.80
CA LEU A 243 16.79 -2.23 -20.73
C LEU A 243 17.83 -2.51 -19.64
N ARG A 244 19.09 -2.77 -20.02
CA ARG A 244 20.19 -2.93 -19.06
C ARG A 244 20.50 -1.65 -18.30
N TYR A 245 20.32 -0.48 -18.92
CA TYR A 245 20.39 0.80 -18.20
C TYR A 245 19.26 0.92 -17.18
N GLU A 246 18.04 0.53 -17.53
CA GLU A 246 16.89 0.55 -16.61
C GLU A 246 17.07 -0.40 -15.42
N ILE A 247 17.65 -1.58 -15.63
CA ILE A 247 18.01 -2.51 -14.54
C ILE A 247 18.99 -1.85 -13.57
N ARG A 248 20.09 -1.26 -14.09
CA ARG A 248 21.08 -0.55 -13.25
C ARG A 248 20.49 0.68 -12.57
N HIS A 249 19.54 1.35 -13.23
CA HIS A 249 18.83 2.48 -12.66
C HIS A 249 17.98 2.05 -11.45
N CYS A 250 17.33 0.88 -11.50
CA CYS A 250 16.66 0.31 -10.32
C CYS A 250 17.64 0.14 -9.15
N ASP A 251 18.80 -0.50 -9.37
CA ASP A 251 19.81 -0.73 -8.31
C ASP A 251 20.29 0.60 -7.68
N MET A 252 20.51 1.63 -8.50
CA MET A 252 20.90 2.95 -8.03
C MET A 252 19.81 3.56 -7.14
N ILE A 253 18.56 3.57 -7.59
CA ILE A 253 17.44 4.15 -6.83
C ILE A 253 17.17 3.36 -5.55
N PHE A 254 17.25 2.02 -5.57
CA PHE A 254 17.11 1.23 -4.35
C PHE A 254 18.22 1.53 -3.34
N THR A 255 19.45 1.75 -3.80
CA THR A 255 20.56 2.16 -2.93
C THR A 255 20.26 3.52 -2.28
N GLU A 256 19.79 4.50 -3.04
CA GLU A 256 19.41 5.82 -2.51
C GLU A 256 18.26 5.74 -1.51
N ILE A 257 17.23 4.96 -1.81
CA ILE A 257 16.08 4.74 -0.92
C ILE A 257 16.54 4.06 0.37
N HIS A 258 17.39 3.04 0.27
CA HIS A 258 17.92 2.33 1.43
C HIS A 258 18.82 3.24 2.29
N GLU A 259 19.65 4.09 1.67
CA GLU A 259 20.46 5.06 2.40
C GLU A 259 19.57 6.04 3.19
N LYS A 260 18.56 6.63 2.55
CA LYS A 260 17.59 7.51 3.23
C LYS A 260 16.87 6.75 4.34
N PHE A 261 16.42 5.52 4.08
CA PHE A 261 15.78 4.67 5.07
C PHE A 261 16.66 4.47 6.32
N LEU A 262 17.93 4.10 6.13
CA LEU A 262 18.89 3.93 7.22
C LEU A 262 19.14 5.23 7.98
N LYS A 263 19.32 6.35 7.28
CA LYS A 263 19.46 7.66 7.91
C LYS A 263 18.22 7.98 8.75
N SER A 264 17.02 7.65 8.27
CA SER A 264 15.78 7.82 9.04
C SER A 264 15.76 6.99 10.31
N TYR A 265 16.11 5.72 10.17
CA TYR A 265 16.11 4.76 11.25
C TYR A 265 17.14 5.11 12.33
N LEU A 266 18.26 5.72 11.93
CA LEU A 266 19.35 6.17 12.80
C LEU A 266 19.22 7.63 13.24
N GLU A 267 18.11 8.31 12.91
CA GLU A 267 17.86 9.73 13.23
C GLU A 267 18.93 10.70 12.68
N MET A 268 19.48 10.37 11.52
CA MET A 268 20.47 11.17 10.78
C MET A 268 19.80 12.05 9.71
N GLU A 269 20.50 13.12 9.32
CA GLU A 269 20.08 14.00 8.24
C GLU A 269 20.10 13.28 6.88
N TRP A 270 19.08 13.56 6.08
CA TRP A 270 18.88 13.03 4.73
C TRP A 270 19.58 13.86 3.69
#